data_AF-A0A9W9WPM4-F1
#
_entry.id   AF-A0A9W9WPM4-F1
#
_cell.length_a   1.000
_cell.length_b   1.000
_cell.length_c   1.000
_cell.angle_alpha   90.00
_cell.angle_beta   90.00
_cell.angle_gamma   90.00
#
_symmetry.space_group_name_H-M   'P 1'
#
loop_
_entity.id
_entity.type
_entity.pdbx_description
1 polymer ?
#
loop_
_entity_poly.entity_id
_entity_poly.type
_entity_poly.pdbx_seq_one_letter_code
_entity_poly.pdbx_strand_id
1 'polypeptide(L)'
;MNPFQHRIPGYSRDNTSSIYSRSTDTAKDAIPITTIPTTLQIKPSLPEINLLDHQISMARGSTMALETTRPQLRKSKTQPEMSISELKTERIQQHRQQGLENDFYCKCFESFHQLVSTTMDATQSLALQYHFNPANSPSGDPRLIRAIVSLRVALDKSRAEETSAEQEWKQQWKVSPVRQSSLRWL
;
A
#
# COMPACT_ATOMS: atom_id res chain seq x y z
N MET A 1 -48.46 -14.21 33.40
CA MET A 1 -48.78 -12.77 33.27
C MET A 1 -47.80 -12.13 32.30
N ASN A 2 -48.28 -11.09 31.62
CA ASN A 2 -47.90 -10.65 30.27
C ASN A 2 -46.43 -10.26 29.99
N PRO A 3 -46.01 -10.39 28.71
CA PRO A 3 -44.78 -9.84 28.15
C PRO A 3 -44.97 -8.37 27.70
N PHE A 4 -43.84 -7.66 27.52
CA PHE A 4 -43.70 -6.28 27.01
C PHE A 4 -44.18 -5.15 27.94
N GLN A 5 -43.21 -4.40 28.49
CA GLN A 5 -43.29 -2.93 28.57
C GLN A 5 -41.91 -2.33 28.86
N HIS A 6 -41.31 -1.77 27.80
CA HIS A 6 -40.17 -0.87 27.86
C HIS A 6 -40.53 0.40 28.64
N ARG A 7 -39.65 0.84 29.55
CA ARG A 7 -39.51 2.24 29.92
C ARG A 7 -38.10 2.50 30.46
N ILE A 8 -37.24 3.13 29.65
CA ILE A 8 -36.03 3.81 30.13
C ILE A 8 -36.33 5.31 30.06
N PRO A 9 -36.30 6.03 31.19
CA PRO A 9 -36.13 7.48 31.20
C PRO A 9 -34.67 7.83 31.57
N GLY A 10 -34.13 8.89 30.96
CA GLY A 10 -32.97 9.60 31.51
C GLY A 10 -31.84 9.84 30.52
N TYR A 11 -31.93 10.98 29.86
CA TYR A 11 -30.88 11.62 29.06
C TYR A 11 -29.53 11.72 29.79
N SER A 12 -28.45 11.35 29.09
CA SER A 12 -27.20 12.11 29.17
C SER A 12 -26.61 12.26 27.77
N ARG A 13 -26.12 13.46 27.55
CA ARG A 13 -25.82 14.18 26.32
C ARG A 13 -24.44 13.78 25.80
N ASP A 14 -24.40 13.04 24.71
CA ASP A 14 -23.24 12.98 23.82
C ASP A 14 -23.72 13.16 22.38
N ASN A 15 -23.59 14.40 21.90
CA ASN A 15 -23.87 14.82 20.53
C ASN A 15 -22.89 14.13 19.57
N THR A 16 -23.21 12.92 19.14
CA THR A 16 -22.74 12.41 17.86
C THR A 16 -23.72 12.91 16.79
N SER A 17 -23.44 14.10 16.27
CA SER A 17 -24.17 14.68 15.15
C SER A 17 -24.01 13.77 13.92
N SER A 18 -24.99 12.91 13.69
CA SER A 18 -25.11 12.12 12.47
C SER A 18 -25.30 13.06 11.27
N ILE A 19 -24.41 12.96 10.30
CA ILE A 19 -24.36 13.78 9.08
C ILE A 19 -25.54 13.46 8.12
N TYR A 20 -26.37 12.46 8.46
CA TYR A 20 -27.51 12.02 7.66
C TYR A 20 -28.88 12.48 8.20
N SER A 21 -28.95 13.20 9.32
CA SER A 21 -30.22 13.75 9.82
C SER A 21 -30.45 15.17 9.27
N ARG A 22 -30.96 15.26 8.04
CA ARG A 22 -31.58 16.50 7.57
C ARG A 22 -33.06 16.50 8.00
N SER A 23 -33.35 17.15 9.13
CA SER A 23 -34.71 17.59 9.45
C SER A 23 -35.14 18.59 8.38
N THR A 24 -36.19 18.26 7.64
CA THR A 24 -36.90 19.21 6.78
C THR A 24 -37.97 19.88 7.61
N ASP A 25 -37.57 20.84 8.45
CA ASP A 25 -38.55 21.70 9.12
C ASP A 25 -38.06 23.16 9.14
N THR A 26 -38.53 23.87 8.12
CA THR A 26 -39.10 25.22 8.13
C THR A 26 -38.32 26.39 8.74
N ALA A 27 -37.93 27.35 7.88
CA ALA A 27 -38.31 28.76 8.04
C ALA A 27 -38.16 29.50 6.71
N LYS A 28 -39.28 30.04 6.21
CA LYS A 28 -39.34 30.96 5.08
C LYS A 28 -38.76 32.30 5.54
N ASP A 29 -37.57 32.65 5.07
CA ASP A 29 -37.14 34.06 5.05
C ASP A 29 -37.14 34.57 3.61
N ALA A 30 -37.96 35.59 3.43
CA ALA A 30 -38.28 36.21 2.17
C ALA A 30 -37.11 37.03 1.63
N ILE A 31 -36.74 36.80 0.37
CA ILE A 31 -36.05 37.77 -0.47
C ILE A 31 -36.89 37.92 -1.75
N PRO A 32 -37.29 39.13 -2.15
CA PRO A 32 -38.19 39.32 -3.28
C PRO A 32 -37.43 39.05 -4.59
N ILE A 33 -37.72 37.91 -5.23
CA ILE A 33 -37.25 37.62 -6.58
C ILE A 33 -38.27 38.17 -7.57
N THR A 34 -37.84 39.18 -8.30
CA THR A 34 -38.51 39.77 -9.46
C THR A 34 -38.95 38.68 -10.43
N THR A 35 -40.21 38.76 -10.83
CA THR A 35 -40.94 37.88 -11.75
C THR A 35 -40.19 37.54 -13.05
N ILE A 36 -40.10 36.24 -13.39
CA ILE A 36 -39.92 35.78 -14.77
C ILE A 36 -40.97 34.67 -15.04
N PRO A 37 -41.73 34.71 -16.15
CA PRO A 37 -42.91 33.86 -16.33
C PRO A 37 -42.57 32.44 -16.75
N THR A 38 -43.36 31.51 -16.23
CA THR A 38 -43.46 30.10 -16.60
C THR A 38 -43.65 29.90 -18.11
N THR A 39 -42.77 29.14 -18.76
CA THR A 39 -43.19 28.23 -19.84
C THR A 39 -42.47 26.90 -19.72
N LEU A 40 -43.27 25.85 -19.64
CA LEU A 40 -42.89 24.44 -19.51
C LEU A 40 -42.18 23.96 -20.78
N GLN A 41 -40.94 23.49 -20.65
CA GLN A 41 -40.27 22.62 -21.60
C GLN A 41 -39.50 21.55 -20.81
N ILE A 42 -40.20 20.49 -20.39
CA ILE A 42 -39.56 19.30 -19.82
C ILE A 42 -38.92 18.55 -21.01
N LYS A 43 -37.68 18.93 -21.35
CA LYS A 43 -36.77 18.04 -22.07
C LYS A 43 -36.30 16.96 -21.09
N PRO A 44 -36.05 15.71 -21.54
CA PRO A 44 -35.29 14.77 -20.73
C PRO A 44 -33.89 15.37 -20.56
N SER A 45 -33.65 16.02 -19.42
CA SER A 45 -32.36 16.64 -19.13
C SER A 45 -31.34 15.52 -19.02
N LEU A 46 -30.40 15.52 -19.97
CA LEU A 46 -29.06 14.99 -19.72
C LEU A 46 -28.60 15.52 -18.35
N PRO A 47 -27.82 14.76 -17.57
CA PRO A 47 -27.33 15.26 -16.29
C PRO A 47 -26.66 16.61 -16.53
N GLU A 48 -27.27 17.67 -15.99
CA GLU A 48 -26.75 19.02 -16.09
C GLU A 48 -25.51 19.03 -15.21
N ILE A 49 -24.35 18.81 -15.83
CA ILE A 49 -23.07 18.93 -15.14
C ILE A 49 -23.02 20.38 -14.69
N ASN A 50 -23.01 20.59 -13.38
CA ASN A 50 -22.94 21.90 -12.77
C ASN A 50 -21.81 22.69 -13.45
N LEU A 51 -22.05 23.96 -13.79
CA LEU A 51 -21.06 24.84 -14.42
C LEU A 51 -19.74 24.86 -13.63
N LEU A 52 -19.84 24.79 -12.30
CA LEU A 52 -18.70 24.61 -11.40
C LEU A 52 -17.97 23.28 -11.64
N ASP A 53 -18.69 22.16 -11.71
CA ASP A 53 -18.09 20.83 -11.92
C ASP A 53 -17.45 20.72 -13.30
N HIS A 54 -18.04 21.37 -14.31
CA HIS A 54 -17.43 21.50 -15.62
C HIS A 54 -16.13 22.32 -15.57
N GLN A 55 -16.12 23.46 -14.88
CA GLN A 55 -14.91 24.28 -14.69
C GLN A 55 -13.82 23.53 -13.90
N ILE A 56 -14.20 22.80 -12.85
CA ILE A 56 -13.31 21.95 -12.07
C ILE A 56 -12.76 20.81 -12.95
N SER A 57 -13.60 20.19 -13.76
CA SER A 57 -13.20 19.16 -14.72
C SER A 57 -12.21 19.70 -15.75
N MET A 58 -12.48 20.87 -16.35
CA MET A 58 -11.54 21.55 -17.24
C MET A 58 -10.22 21.93 -16.55
N ALA A 59 -10.27 22.21 -15.24
CA ALA A 59 -9.10 22.41 -14.40
C ALA A 59 -8.51 21.10 -13.82
N ARG A 60 -8.89 19.93 -14.37
CA ARG A 60 -8.37 18.60 -13.98
C ARG A 60 -8.61 18.25 -12.51
N GLY A 61 -9.78 18.63 -11.99
CA GLY A 61 -10.09 18.49 -10.57
C GLY A 61 -9.35 19.49 -9.67
N SER A 62 -8.53 20.39 -10.24
CA SER A 62 -7.80 21.39 -9.47
C SER A 62 -8.71 22.55 -9.10
N THR A 63 -9.05 22.64 -7.82
CA THR A 63 -9.76 23.79 -7.24
C THR A 63 -8.82 24.89 -6.76
N MET A 64 -7.50 24.63 -6.79
CA MET A 64 -6.46 25.59 -6.41
C MET A 64 -5.81 26.24 -7.62
N ALA A 65 -5.53 27.54 -7.50
CA ALA A 65 -4.73 28.28 -8.48
C ALA A 65 -3.35 27.64 -8.66
N LEU A 66 -2.95 27.41 -9.90
CA LEU A 66 -1.64 26.84 -10.22
C LEU A 66 -0.51 27.72 -9.65
N GLU A 67 -0.73 29.04 -9.65
CA GLU A 67 0.16 30.11 -9.13
C GLU A 67 0.46 30.02 -7.63
N THR A 68 -0.35 29.30 -6.85
CA THR A 68 -0.14 29.10 -5.41
C THR A 68 0.39 27.70 -5.09
N THR A 69 0.50 26.84 -6.10
CA THR A 69 0.95 25.45 -5.96
C THR A 69 2.49 25.37 -5.88
N ARG A 70 3.05 24.36 -5.21
CA ARG A 70 4.52 24.15 -5.15
C ARG A 70 5.13 23.88 -6.55
N PRO A 71 6.34 24.36 -6.88
CA PRO A 71 6.92 24.23 -8.22
C PRO A 71 7.00 22.80 -8.79
N GLN A 72 7.33 21.80 -7.96
CA GLN A 72 7.34 20.38 -8.38
C GLN A 72 5.94 19.89 -8.77
N LEU A 73 4.93 20.28 -8.00
CA LEU A 73 3.54 19.87 -8.21
C LEU A 73 2.90 20.64 -9.37
N ARG A 74 3.34 21.87 -9.65
CA ARG A 74 2.98 22.60 -10.88
C ARG A 74 3.42 21.84 -12.12
N LYS A 75 4.67 21.37 -12.16
CA LYS A 75 5.22 20.61 -13.30
C LYS A 75 4.39 19.36 -13.60
N SER A 76 3.97 18.64 -12.56
CA SER A 76 3.07 17.48 -12.69
C SER A 76 1.68 17.90 -13.16
N LYS A 77 1.10 18.98 -12.63
CA LYS A 77 -0.22 19.49 -13.04
C LYS A 77 -0.25 20.06 -14.46
N THR A 78 0.88 20.53 -14.99
CA THR A 78 1.01 21.05 -16.37
C THR A 78 1.28 19.96 -17.41
N GLN A 79 1.55 18.71 -17.01
CA GLN A 79 1.83 17.66 -17.98
C GLN A 79 0.60 17.40 -18.88
N PRO A 80 0.79 17.09 -20.18
CA PRO A 80 -0.31 16.70 -21.06
C PRO A 80 -1.09 15.51 -20.47
N GLU A 81 -2.42 15.50 -20.64
CA GLU A 81 -3.17 14.30 -20.30
C GLU A 81 -2.76 13.18 -21.24
N MET A 82 -2.38 12.04 -20.66
CA MET A 82 -2.32 10.81 -21.40
C MET A 82 -3.74 10.46 -21.85
N SER A 83 -3.88 10.11 -23.13
CA SER A 83 -5.11 9.55 -23.65
C SER A 83 -5.51 8.33 -22.81
N ILE A 84 -6.80 8.02 -22.78
CA ILE A 84 -7.31 6.83 -22.07
C ILE A 84 -6.59 5.55 -22.54
N SER A 85 -6.20 5.50 -23.82
CA SER A 85 -5.40 4.40 -24.37
C SER A 85 -4.02 4.33 -23.74
N GLU A 86 -3.29 5.45 -23.69
CA GLU A 86 -1.96 5.54 -23.07
C GLU A 86 -2.02 5.19 -21.58
N LEU A 87 -3.00 5.72 -20.84
CA LEU A 87 -3.17 5.45 -19.41
C LEU A 87 -3.42 3.95 -19.14
N LYS A 88 -4.19 3.28 -20.01
CA LYS A 88 -4.37 1.82 -19.92
C LYS A 88 -3.05 1.08 -20.14
N THR A 89 -2.28 1.47 -21.16
CA THR A 89 -0.99 0.82 -21.43
C THR A 89 0.01 1.04 -20.30
N GLU A 90 0.07 2.24 -19.73
CA GLU A 90 0.92 2.56 -18.60
C GLU A 90 0.52 1.74 -17.37
N ARG A 91 -0.78 1.65 -17.06
CA ARG A 91 -1.27 0.87 -15.92
C ARG A 91 -0.91 -0.62 -16.05
N ILE A 92 -1.06 -1.19 -17.25
CA ILE A 92 -0.65 -2.58 -17.53
C ILE A 92 0.86 -2.75 -17.30
N GLN A 93 1.66 -1.79 -17.78
CA GLN A 93 3.10 -1.82 -17.62
C GLN A 93 3.53 -1.70 -16.15
N GLN A 94 2.92 -0.79 -15.37
CA GLN A 94 3.16 -0.64 -13.94
C GLN A 94 2.76 -1.90 -13.18
N HIS A 95 1.61 -2.48 -13.49
CA HIS A 95 1.17 -3.74 -12.85
C HIS A 95 2.14 -4.88 -13.13
N ARG A 96 2.64 -4.99 -14.37
CA ARG A 96 3.68 -5.95 -14.73
C ARG A 96 4.96 -5.73 -13.94
N GLN A 97 5.41 -4.48 -13.79
CA GLN A 97 6.61 -4.14 -13.01
C GLN A 97 6.44 -4.50 -11.53
N GLN A 98 5.29 -4.22 -10.94
CA GLN A 98 4.97 -4.64 -9.58
C GLN A 98 5.00 -6.16 -9.43
N GLY A 99 4.51 -6.91 -10.42
CA GLY A 99 4.61 -8.37 -10.43
C GLY A 99 6.05 -8.87 -10.38
N LEU A 100 6.95 -8.26 -11.17
CA LEU A 100 8.38 -8.60 -11.18
C LEU A 100 9.08 -8.23 -9.87
N GLU A 101 8.74 -7.08 -9.29
CA GLU A 101 9.27 -6.67 -7.99
C GLU A 101 8.79 -7.60 -6.86
N ASN A 102 7.52 -7.98 -6.86
CA ASN A 102 7.00 -8.95 -5.91
C ASN A 102 7.68 -10.31 -6.05
N ASP A 103 7.92 -10.80 -7.27
CA ASP A 103 8.66 -12.05 -7.52
C ASP A 103 10.08 -12.02 -6.93
N PHE A 104 10.78 -10.88 -7.10
CA PHE A 104 12.09 -10.67 -6.49
C PHE A 104 12.02 -10.77 -4.95
N TYR A 105 11.10 -10.05 -4.30
CA TYR A 105 10.98 -10.11 -2.85
C TYR A 105 10.55 -11.49 -2.35
N CYS A 106 9.67 -12.20 -3.09
CA CYS A 106 9.30 -13.57 -2.77
C CYS A 106 10.53 -14.48 -2.76
N LYS A 107 11.37 -14.44 -3.80
CA LYS A 107 12.62 -15.23 -3.87
C LYS A 107 13.57 -14.93 -2.71
N CYS A 108 13.80 -13.65 -2.42
CA CYS A 108 14.64 -13.24 -1.28
C CYS A 108 14.08 -13.73 0.06
N PHE A 109 12.76 -13.60 0.25
CA PHE A 109 12.09 -14.05 1.46
C PHE A 109 12.17 -15.57 1.63
N GLU A 110 11.95 -16.34 0.56
CA GLU A 110 12.07 -17.80 0.59
C GLU A 110 13.48 -18.25 0.96
N SER A 111 14.51 -17.65 0.36
CA SER A 111 15.91 -17.96 0.67
C SER A 111 16.24 -17.65 2.13
N PHE A 112 15.84 -16.48 2.61
CA PHE A 112 16.02 -16.10 4.02
C PHE A 112 15.30 -17.06 4.96
N HIS A 113 14.05 -17.42 4.64
CA HIS A 113 13.27 -18.34 5.47
C HIS A 113 13.90 -19.73 5.55
N GLN A 114 14.47 -20.25 4.45
CA GLN A 114 15.22 -21.50 4.45
C GLN A 114 16.46 -21.44 5.35
N LEU A 115 17.20 -20.33 5.33
CA LEU A 115 18.35 -20.10 6.21
C LEU A 115 17.92 -20.05 7.69
N VAL A 116 16.83 -19.36 8.00
CA VAL A 116 16.27 -19.30 9.36
C VAL A 116 15.85 -20.68 9.85
N SER A 117 15.15 -21.47 9.02
CA SER A 117 14.74 -22.84 9.36
C SER A 117 15.95 -23.70 9.69
N THR A 118 16.98 -23.69 8.85
CA THR A 118 18.22 -24.45 9.09
C THR A 118 18.91 -24.01 10.37
N THR A 119 18.88 -22.71 10.67
CA THR A 119 19.45 -22.14 11.90
C THR A 119 18.69 -22.59 13.14
N MET A 120 17.37 -22.62 13.07
CA MET A 120 16.51 -23.13 14.14
C MET A 120 16.77 -24.63 14.37
N ASP A 121 16.84 -25.44 13.31
CA ASP A 121 17.11 -26.88 13.42
C ASP A 121 18.48 -27.15 14.05
N ALA A 122 19.52 -26.41 13.63
CA ALA A 122 20.85 -26.50 14.20
C ALA A 122 20.85 -26.10 15.69
N THR A 123 20.16 -25.01 16.03
CA THR A 123 20.06 -24.52 17.41
C THR A 123 19.35 -25.53 18.31
N GLN A 124 18.22 -26.08 17.86
CA GLN A 124 17.48 -27.11 18.60
C GLN A 124 18.32 -28.38 18.79
N SER A 125 19.03 -28.83 17.75
CA SER A 125 19.90 -30.01 17.83
C SER A 125 21.00 -29.86 18.89
N LEU A 126 21.63 -28.68 18.93
CA LEU A 126 22.69 -28.36 19.88
C LEU A 126 22.16 -28.13 21.29
N ALA A 127 21.02 -27.45 21.44
CA ALA A 127 20.38 -27.23 22.73
C ALA A 127 20.02 -28.56 23.41
N LEU A 128 19.41 -29.49 22.67
CA LEU A 128 19.10 -30.84 23.17
C LEU A 128 20.36 -31.54 23.64
N GLN A 129 21.45 -31.45 22.89
CA GLN A 129 22.70 -32.06 23.28
C GLN A 129 23.28 -31.48 24.57
N TYR A 130 23.30 -30.15 24.70
CA TYR A 130 23.77 -29.50 25.93
C TYR A 130 22.99 -29.97 27.16
N HIS A 131 21.67 -30.14 27.02
CA HIS A 131 20.82 -30.59 28.12
C HIS A 131 20.95 -32.09 28.44
N PHE A 132 21.15 -32.96 27.44
CA PHE A 132 21.15 -34.41 27.65
C PHE A 132 22.55 -35.02 27.77
N ASN A 133 23.62 -34.33 27.35
CA ASN A 133 24.98 -34.88 27.38
C ASN A 133 26.06 -33.80 27.57
N PRO A 134 26.10 -33.14 28.74
CA PRO A 134 27.03 -32.03 29.01
C PRO A 134 28.49 -32.47 29.17
N ALA A 135 28.77 -33.77 29.34
CA ALA A 135 30.10 -34.29 29.62
C ALA A 135 30.99 -34.47 28.36
N ASN A 136 30.45 -34.25 27.17
CA ASN A 136 31.20 -34.38 25.93
C ASN A 136 32.09 -33.15 25.73
N SER A 137 33.40 -33.34 25.54
CA SER A 137 34.26 -32.23 25.13
C SER A 137 33.73 -31.59 23.84
N PRO A 138 33.58 -30.25 23.78
CA PRO A 138 33.03 -29.57 22.60
C PRO A 138 33.93 -29.75 21.36
N SER A 139 35.22 -29.97 21.57
CA SER A 139 36.19 -30.29 20.53
C SER A 139 35.99 -31.72 20.02
N GLY A 140 35.37 -31.86 18.85
CA GLY A 140 35.21 -33.15 18.17
C GLY A 140 33.79 -33.74 18.22
N ASP A 141 32.83 -33.01 18.78
CA ASP A 141 31.44 -33.44 18.79
C ASP A 141 30.86 -33.52 17.35
N PRO A 142 30.41 -34.72 16.89
CA PRO A 142 29.86 -34.90 15.56
C PRO A 142 28.64 -34.03 15.25
N ARG A 143 27.83 -33.68 16.27
CA ARG A 143 26.63 -32.84 16.09
C ARG A 143 26.98 -31.37 15.95
N LEU A 144 27.91 -30.85 16.75
CA LEU A 144 28.48 -29.52 16.57
C LEU A 144 29.13 -29.37 15.19
N ILE A 145 29.94 -30.33 14.78
CA ILE A 145 30.57 -30.33 13.44
C ILE A 145 29.49 -30.33 12.36
N ARG A 146 28.45 -31.18 12.48
CA ARG A 146 27.33 -31.22 11.54
C ARG A 146 26.59 -29.89 11.48
N ALA A 147 26.27 -29.28 12.62
CA ALA A 147 25.58 -28.00 12.69
C ALA A 147 26.39 -26.88 12.01
N ILE A 148 27.71 -26.80 12.28
CA ILE A 148 28.61 -25.84 11.63
C ILE A 148 28.62 -26.02 10.11
N VAL A 149 28.73 -27.26 9.63
CA VAL A 149 28.71 -27.57 8.19
C VAL A 149 27.36 -27.19 7.57
N SER A 150 26.24 -27.60 8.18
CA SER A 150 24.89 -27.28 7.70
C SER A 150 24.63 -25.78 7.63
N LEU A 151 25.04 -25.02 8.66
CA LEU A 151 24.91 -23.57 8.67
C LEU A 151 25.75 -22.89 7.59
N ARG A 152 27.00 -23.33 7.39
CA ARG A 152 27.86 -22.80 6.32
C ARG A 152 27.26 -23.07 4.94
N VAL A 153 26.83 -24.30 4.68
CA VAL A 153 26.22 -24.67 3.40
C VAL A 153 24.95 -23.88 3.14
N ALA A 154 24.08 -23.72 4.16
CA ALA A 154 22.86 -22.93 4.03
C ALA A 154 23.15 -21.44 3.79
N LEU A 155 24.16 -20.89 4.45
CA LEU A 155 24.58 -19.49 4.27
C LEU A 155 25.13 -19.25 2.86
N ASP A 156 26.01 -20.14 2.38
CA ASP A 156 26.59 -20.05 1.05
C ASP A 156 25.51 -20.17 -0.03
N LYS A 157 24.57 -21.10 0.16
CA LYS A 157 23.39 -21.25 -0.71
C LYS A 157 22.54 -19.98 -0.70
N SER A 158 22.20 -19.45 0.47
CA SER A 158 21.34 -18.26 0.58
C SER A 158 21.99 -17.04 -0.09
N ARG A 159 23.30 -16.84 0.10
CA ARG A 159 24.05 -15.78 -0.59
C ARG A 159 24.05 -15.95 -2.10
N ALA A 160 24.20 -17.17 -2.60
CA ALA A 160 24.18 -17.45 -4.04
C ALA A 160 22.79 -17.16 -4.64
N GLU A 161 21.73 -17.56 -3.96
CA GLU A 161 20.34 -17.30 -4.35
C GLU A 161 20.02 -15.81 -4.35
N GLU A 162 20.42 -15.08 -3.30
CA GLU A 162 20.26 -13.62 -3.20
C GLU A 162 21.00 -12.90 -4.34
N THR A 163 22.24 -13.29 -4.60
CA THR A 163 23.03 -12.72 -5.71
C THR A 163 22.38 -12.99 -7.07
N SER A 164 21.85 -14.20 -7.27
CA SER A 164 21.14 -14.57 -8.50
C SER A 164 19.86 -13.76 -8.66
N ALA A 165 19.05 -13.61 -7.60
CA ALA A 165 17.83 -12.83 -7.61
C ALA A 165 18.10 -11.35 -7.89
N GLU A 166 19.16 -10.77 -7.28
CA GLU A 166 19.57 -9.40 -7.52
C GLU A 166 20.01 -9.19 -8.98
N GLN A 167 20.78 -10.12 -9.55
CA GLN A 167 21.20 -10.05 -10.95
C GLN A 167 20.01 -10.14 -11.90
N GLU A 168 19.09 -11.07 -11.66
CA GLU A 168 17.86 -11.23 -12.45
C GLU A 168 17.02 -9.94 -12.41
N TRP A 169 16.81 -9.39 -11.22
CA TRP A 169 16.09 -8.13 -11.03
C TRP A 169 16.78 -6.97 -11.77
N LYS A 170 18.10 -6.78 -11.62
CA LYS A 170 18.84 -5.72 -12.33
C LYS A 170 18.72 -5.83 -13.85
N GLN A 171 18.75 -7.05 -14.40
CA GLN A 171 18.56 -7.28 -15.83
C GLN A 171 17.16 -6.87 -16.29
N GLN A 172 16.13 -7.25 -15.53
CA GLN A 172 14.73 -6.90 -15.83
C GLN A 172 14.50 -5.38 -15.81
N TRP A 173 15.14 -4.68 -14.89
CA TRP A 173 15.02 -3.22 -14.74
C TRP A 173 15.99 -2.42 -15.64
N LYS A 174 16.84 -3.08 -16.43
CA LYS A 174 17.92 -2.45 -17.22
C LYS A 174 18.76 -1.47 -16.40
N VAL A 175 18.94 -1.76 -15.10
CA VAL A 175 19.75 -0.91 -14.23
C VAL A 175 21.19 -1.10 -14.71
N SER A 176 21.77 -0.04 -15.28
CA SER A 176 23.19 -0.04 -15.66
C SER A 176 23.99 -0.47 -14.43
N PRO A 177 25.01 -1.33 -14.55
CA PRO A 177 25.80 -1.78 -13.40
C PRO A 177 26.49 -0.55 -12.80
N VAL A 178 25.84 0.06 -11.81
CA VAL A 178 26.44 1.09 -10.98
C VAL A 178 27.63 0.39 -10.34
N ARG A 179 28.85 0.86 -10.67
CA ARG A 179 30.08 0.41 -10.01
C ARG A 179 29.76 0.35 -8.53
N GLN A 180 29.95 -0.82 -7.93
CA GLN A 180 29.72 -1.04 -6.50
C GLN A 180 30.55 -0.01 -5.71
N SER A 181 29.95 1.14 -5.43
CA SER A 181 30.44 2.05 -4.43
C SER A 181 30.25 1.30 -3.12
N SER A 182 31.34 0.73 -2.63
CA SER A 182 31.49 0.09 -1.33
C SER A 182 30.72 0.88 -0.27
N LEU A 183 29.47 0.51 -0.01
CA LEU A 183 28.72 0.94 1.16
C LEU A 183 29.19 0.05 2.31
N ARG A 184 30.45 0.25 2.74
CA ARG A 184 30.85 -0.08 4.10
C ARG A 184 30.17 0.94 4.99
N TRP A 185 29.04 0.54 5.56
CA TRP A 185 28.57 1.17 6.79
C TRP A 185 29.57 0.74 7.87
N LEU A 186 30.47 1.66 8.22
CA LEU A 186 31.30 1.61 9.42
C LEU A 186 30.43 1.95 10.64
#